data_AF-A0A524GYU7-F1
#
_entry.id   AF-A0A524GYU7-F1
#
_cell.length_a   1.000
_cell.length_b   1.000
_cell.length_c   1.000
_cell.angle_alpha   90.00
_cell.angle_beta   90.00
_cell.angle_gamma   90.00
#
_symmetry.space_group_name_H-M   'P 1'
#
loop_
_entity.id
_entity.type
_entity.pdbx_description
1 polymer ?
#
loop_
_entity_poly.entity_id
_entity_poly.type
_entity_poly.pdbx_seq_one_letter_code
_entity_poly.pdbx_strand_id
1 'polypeptide(L)'
;MVKDFLGKGWKFPVQLNKAGKPEMSAYEKDIEEAIQIILKTAKGERVMRPDFGCGIFDFVFASMDTSTITMMEASVREALLLWE
;
A
#
# COMPACT_ATOMS: atom_id res chain seq x y z
N MET A 1 9.01 -18.64 14.40
CA MET A 1 9.91 -19.32 13.45
C MET A 1 9.32 -19.44 12.05
N VAL A 2 8.20 -20.13 11.78
CA VAL A 2 7.70 -20.26 10.39
C VAL A 2 7.24 -18.93 9.77
N LYS A 3 6.73 -17.97 10.56
CA LYS A 3 6.20 -16.70 10.04
C LYS A 3 7.17 -15.52 10.13
N ASP A 4 8.36 -15.71 10.68
CA ASP A 4 9.25 -14.60 11.01
C ASP A 4 9.74 -13.85 9.76
N PHE A 5 9.74 -14.53 8.60
CA PHE A 5 10.06 -13.94 7.29
C PHE A 5 9.06 -12.87 6.82
N LEU A 6 7.81 -12.94 7.28
CA LEU A 6 6.78 -11.95 6.93
C LEU A 6 7.01 -10.60 7.60
N GLY A 7 7.93 -10.54 8.58
CA GLY A 7 8.32 -9.28 9.19
C GLY A 7 7.38 -8.75 10.28
N LYS A 8 7.83 -7.63 10.86
CA LYS A 8 7.11 -6.83 11.84
C LYS A 8 7.45 -5.36 11.61
N GLY A 9 6.45 -4.55 11.33
CA GLY A 9 6.58 -3.12 11.09
C GLY A 9 5.79 -2.28 12.09
N TRP A 10 5.91 -0.97 11.95
CA TRP A 10 5.02 -0.05 12.65
C TRP A 10 3.61 -0.25 12.13
N LYS A 11 2.63 -0.19 13.04
CA LYS A 11 1.23 -0.21 12.65
C LYS A 11 0.91 0.94 11.69
N PHE A 12 0.11 0.65 10.68
CA PHE A 12 -0.53 1.64 9.84
C PHE A 12 -2.08 1.52 9.92
N PRO A 13 -2.80 2.62 10.20
CA PRO A 13 -2.30 3.95 10.57
C PRO A 13 -1.47 3.94 11.88
N VAL A 14 -0.53 4.88 11.99
CA VAL A 14 0.37 4.97 13.16
C VAL A 14 -0.42 5.21 14.44
N GLN A 15 -0.21 4.35 15.43
CA GLN A 15 -0.87 4.39 16.73
C GLN A 15 0.12 4.08 17.85
N LEU A 16 -0.23 4.46 19.07
CA LEU A 16 0.50 4.06 20.27
C LEU A 16 -0.26 2.93 20.98
N ASN A 17 0.49 1.99 21.54
CA ASN A 17 -0.05 0.95 22.41
C ASN A 17 -0.32 1.47 23.83
N LYS A 18 -0.89 0.63 24.70
CA LYS A 18 -1.22 0.99 26.09
C LYS A 18 -0.02 1.45 26.93
N ALA A 19 1.21 1.13 26.52
CA ALA A 19 2.44 1.52 27.19
C ALA A 19 3.05 2.81 26.60
N GLY A 20 2.36 3.49 25.68
CA GLY A 20 2.83 4.72 25.04
C GLY A 20 3.93 4.51 23.98
N LYS A 21 4.17 3.26 23.56
CA LYS A 21 5.14 2.94 22.48
C LYS A 21 4.41 2.81 21.15
N PRO A 22 5.10 2.94 20.00
CA PRO A 22 4.50 2.61 18.69
C PRO A 22 3.88 1.22 18.71
N GLU A 23 2.63 1.13 18.27
CA GLU A 23 1.97 -0.14 18.03
C GLU A 23 2.62 -0.83 16.82
N MET A 24 2.76 -2.15 16.89
CA MET A 24 3.46 -2.92 15.87
C MET A 24 2.48 -3.85 15.16
N SER A 25 2.59 -3.89 13.83
CA SER A 25 1.93 -4.91 13.01
C SER A 25 2.88 -6.05 12.72
N ALA A 26 2.35 -7.25 12.59
CA ALA A 26 3.14 -8.45 12.42
C ALA A 26 2.52 -9.38 11.40
N TYR A 27 3.39 -10.01 10.61
CA TYR A 27 3.04 -11.10 9.71
C TYR A 27 1.98 -10.66 8.68
N GLU A 28 0.87 -11.39 8.56
CA GLU A 28 -0.19 -11.08 7.61
C GLU A 28 -0.78 -9.67 7.80
N LYS A 29 -0.81 -9.17 9.04
CA LYS A 29 -1.28 -7.81 9.32
C LYS A 29 -0.34 -6.74 8.75
N ASP A 30 0.96 -7.01 8.76
CA ASP A 30 1.98 -6.12 8.20
C ASP A 30 1.82 -6.03 6.67
N ILE A 31 1.60 -7.17 6.01
CA ILE A 31 1.33 -7.25 4.56
C ILE A 31 0.05 -6.50 4.19
N GLU A 32 -1.05 -6.73 4.91
CA GLU A 32 -2.32 -6.01 4.65
C GLU A 32 -2.14 -4.49 4.74
N GLU A 33 -1.37 -4.04 5.72
CA GLU A 33 -1.11 -2.62 5.96
C GLU A 33 -0.13 -2.05 4.92
N ALA A 34 0.87 -2.81 4.47
CA ALA A 34 1.77 -2.45 3.38
C ALA A 34 1.02 -2.27 2.05
N ILE A 35 0.14 -3.21 1.69
CA ILE A 35 -0.77 -3.11 0.54
C ILE A 35 -1.58 -1.81 0.60
N GLN A 36 -2.14 -1.48 1.77
CA GLN A 36 -2.90 -0.24 1.94
C GLN A 36 -2.02 1.00 1.74
N ILE A 37 -0.79 1.00 2.23
CA ILE A 37 0.15 2.11 2.03
C ILE A 37 0.41 2.29 0.53
N ILE A 38 0.71 1.21 -0.20
CA ILE A 38 0.99 1.26 -1.64
C ILE A 38 -0.22 1.81 -2.41
N LEU A 39 -1.40 1.25 -2.19
CA LEU A 39 -2.60 1.60 -2.94
C LEU A 39 -3.18 2.99 -2.59
N LYS A 40 -2.90 3.49 -1.38
CA LYS A 40 -3.37 4.81 -0.92
C LYS A 40 -2.36 5.94 -1.15
N THR A 41 -1.17 5.63 -1.67
CA THR A 41 -0.15 6.64 -1.99
C THR A 41 -0.16 6.87 -3.50
N ALA A 42 -0.32 8.12 -3.94
CA ALA A 42 -0.18 8.45 -5.36
C ALA A 42 1.30 8.50 -5.75
N LYS A 43 1.61 8.14 -7.00
CA LYS A 43 2.97 8.29 -7.54
C LYS A 43 3.42 9.76 -7.42
N GLY A 44 4.66 9.98 -6.99
CA GLY A 44 5.23 11.31 -6.76
C GLY A 44 5.07 11.86 -5.34
N GLU A 45 4.21 11.28 -4.49
CA GLU A 45 4.00 11.80 -3.13
C GLU A 45 5.19 11.57 -2.19
N ARG A 46 5.97 10.49 -2.40
CA ARG A 46 7.11 10.17 -1.55
C ARG A 46 8.38 10.87 -2.01
N VAL A 47 8.93 11.69 -1.13
CA VAL A 47 10.22 12.36 -1.32
C VAL A 47 11.32 11.31 -1.58
N MET A 48 12.16 11.56 -2.59
CA MET A 48 13.20 10.63 -3.08
C MET A 48 12.69 9.28 -3.61
N ARG A 49 11.37 9.07 -3.73
CA ARG A 49 10.75 7.85 -4.31
C ARG A 49 9.54 8.22 -5.19
N PRO A 50 9.76 8.92 -6.31
CA PRO A 50 8.66 9.36 -7.16
C PRO A 50 7.86 8.19 -7.76
N ASP A 51 8.48 7.02 -7.97
CA ASP A 51 7.81 5.87 -8.57
C ASP A 51 6.99 5.02 -7.57
N PHE A 52 7.12 5.30 -6.27
CA PHE A 52 6.39 4.55 -5.24
C PHE A 52 4.92 4.95 -5.19
N GLY A 53 4.04 3.96 -5.09
CA GLY A 53 2.60 4.14 -4.98
C GLY A 53 1.82 3.50 -6.13
N CYS A 54 0.54 3.85 -6.24
CA CYS A 54 -0.37 3.32 -7.26
C CYS A 54 -0.86 4.42 -8.20
N GLY A 55 -0.95 4.12 -9.50
CA GLY A 55 -1.49 5.02 -10.52
C GLY A 55 -3.03 5.09 -10.53
N ILE A 56 -3.73 4.43 -9.60
CA ILE A 56 -5.20 4.40 -9.58
C ILE A 56 -5.82 5.80 -9.44
N PHE A 57 -5.08 6.75 -8.86
CA PHE A 57 -5.52 8.14 -8.69
C PHE A 57 -5.65 8.92 -10.01
N ASP A 58 -5.03 8.45 -11.10
CA ASP A 58 -5.14 9.10 -12.42
C ASP A 58 -6.56 8.93 -13.02
N PHE A 59 -7.34 8.00 -12.49
CA PHE A 59 -8.67 7.66 -13.01
C PHE A 59 -9.83 8.28 -12.24
N VAL A 60 -9.60 9.14 -11.24
CA VAL A 60 -10.65 9.72 -10.37
C VAL A 60 -11.78 10.41 -11.15
N PHE A 61 -11.46 11.00 -12.31
CA PHE A 61 -12.42 11.67 -13.19
C PHE A 61 -12.65 10.94 -14.52
N ALA A 62 -12.11 9.72 -14.66
CA ALA A 62 -12.33 8.92 -15.85
C ALA A 62 -13.77 8.39 -15.91
N SER A 63 -14.26 8.12 -17.12
CA SER A 63 -15.57 7.50 -17.30
C SER A 63 -15.53 6.04 -16.86
N MET A 64 -16.60 5.55 -16.22
CA MET A 64 -16.67 4.16 -15.75
C MET A 64 -17.08 3.22 -16.89
N ASP A 65 -16.13 2.92 -17.77
CA ASP A 65 -16.27 1.94 -18.84
C ASP A 65 -15.30 0.76 -18.67
N THR A 66 -15.50 -0.29 -19.45
CA THR A 66 -14.70 -1.53 -19.37
C THR A 66 -13.21 -1.28 -19.64
N SER A 67 -12.88 -0.31 -20.50
CA SER A 67 -11.49 0.05 -20.78
C SER A 67 -10.83 0.64 -19.54
N THR A 68 -11.49 1.60 -18.91
CA THR A 68 -11.03 2.27 -17.70
C THR A 68 -10.89 1.30 -16.53
N ILE A 69 -11.86 0.41 -16.32
CA ILE A 69 -11.77 -0.64 -15.29
C ILE A 69 -10.56 -1.54 -15.53
N THR A 70 -10.33 -1.95 -16.78
CA THR A 70 -9.17 -2.79 -17.14
C THR A 70 -7.85 -2.08 -16.85
N MET A 71 -7.76 -0.78 -17.14
CA MET A 71 -6.58 0.04 -16.84
C MET A 71 -6.36 0.22 -15.33
N MET A 72 -7.43 0.43 -14.56
CA MET A 72 -7.35 0.49 -13.09
C MET A 72 -6.83 -0.84 -12.52
N GLU A 73 -7.36 -1.98 -12.97
CA GLU A 73 -6.89 -3.31 -12.53
C GLU A 73 -5.41 -3.54 -12.85
N ALA A 74 -4.98 -3.16 -14.07
CA ALA A 74 -3.59 -3.24 -14.47
C ALA A 74 -2.70 -2.38 -13.57
N SER A 75 -3.11 -1.13 -13.27
CA SER A 75 -2.37 -0.23 -12.39
C SER A 75 -2.25 -0.76 -10.96
N VAL A 76 -3.31 -1.38 -10.42
CA VAL A 76 -3.27 -1.99 -9.08
C VAL A 76 -2.32 -3.18 -9.06
N ARG A 77 -2.41 -4.07 -10.06
CA ARG A 77 -1.55 -5.25 -10.17
C ARG A 77 -0.08 -4.88 -10.31
N GLU A 78 0.23 -3.90 -11.17
CA GLU A 78 1.60 -3.42 -11.38
C GLU A 78 2.18 -2.83 -10.08
N ALA A 79 1.43 -1.98 -9.39
CA ALA A 79 1.89 -1.37 -8.14
C ALA A 79 2.21 -2.43 -7.07
N LEU A 80 1.37 -3.46 -6.93
CA LEU A 80 1.63 -4.54 -5.98
C LEU A 80 2.82 -5.39 -6.41
N LEU A 81 2.91 -5.80 -7.67
CA LEU A 81 4.04 -6.60 -8.17
C LEU A 81 5.41 -5.92 -7.99
N LEU A 82 5.47 -4.59 -8.05
CA LEU A 82 6.72 -3.84 -7.91
C LEU A 82 7.12 -3.62 -6.44
N TRP A 83 6.15 -3.51 -5.53
CA TRP A 83 6.38 -2.99 -4.18
C TRP A 83 6.03 -3.95 -3.04
N GLU A 84 5.35 -5.08 -3.32
CA GLU A 84 4.98 -6.13 -2.36
C GLU A 84 5.26 -7.53 -2.92
#